data_AF-A0A2N7QG54-F1
#
_entry.id   AF-A0A2N7QG54-F1
#
_cell.length_a   1.000
_cell.length_b   1.000
_cell.length_c   1.000
_cell.angle_alpha   90.00
_cell.angle_beta   90.00
_cell.angle_gamma   90.00
#
_symmetry.space_group_name_H-M   'P 1'
#
loop_
_entity.id
_entity.type
_entity.pdbx_description
1 polymer ?
#
loop_
_entity_poly.entity_id
_entity_poly.type
_entity_poly.pdbx_seq_one_letter_code
_entity_poly.pdbx_strand_id
1 'polypeptide(L)'
;MTEAPSKFLLYPQNLLFPEKAFKVFPLFSESVFLKLARTEEFVEYLYKELPFSWKEKITFIELKKEIKVDWNQLKREVDLLEEWGLNFRTPETLKYFSQFKETLEESLESLYPTFNKRKEEEKLKEEFEIKRALILLSLAEKLDFKLYEVEKALKEMENKFHQIFGEKIIGEDETFENIIEIKEPLTSYLSGEGLPNLNLRIHAWKILGKYLDWESVFPLKNILITEKELLEDWKEKFPFERKNPLNEEMEFYEFKVSLFKILEIPGNNFPEVSPETGVLLLSL
;
A
#
# COMPACT_ATOMS: atom_id res chain seq x y z
N MET A 1 32.02 -2.86 -6.13
CA MET A 1 30.77 -2.37 -5.52
C MET A 1 29.70 -2.61 -6.55
N THR A 2 28.81 -3.58 -6.32
CA THR A 2 27.66 -3.85 -7.18
C THR A 2 26.76 -2.61 -7.16
N GLU A 3 26.49 -2.03 -8.33
CA GLU A 3 25.55 -0.93 -8.47
C GLU A 3 24.22 -1.32 -7.83
N ALA A 4 23.78 -0.57 -6.82
CA ALA A 4 22.50 -0.82 -6.20
C ALA A 4 21.40 -0.74 -7.28
N PRO A 5 20.45 -1.70 -7.31
CA PRO A 5 19.31 -1.62 -8.22
C PRO A 5 18.63 -0.25 -8.14
N SER A 6 18.48 0.43 -9.28
CA SER A 6 18.13 1.85 -9.31
C SER A 6 16.65 2.13 -9.04
N LYS A 7 15.74 1.22 -9.41
CA LYS A 7 14.29 1.41 -9.31
C LYS A 7 13.57 0.20 -8.71
N PHE A 8 12.65 0.45 -7.79
CA PHE A 8 11.83 -0.57 -7.13
C PHE A 8 10.34 -0.24 -7.19
N LEU A 9 9.50 -1.19 -7.57
CA LEU A 9 8.05 -1.08 -7.50
C LEU A 9 7.57 -1.45 -6.10
N LEU A 10 6.85 -0.56 -5.42
CA LEU A 10 6.16 -0.92 -4.18
C LEU A 10 4.98 -1.84 -4.50
N TYR A 11 5.02 -3.08 -3.98
CA TYR A 11 4.00 -4.09 -4.28
C TYR A 11 3.63 -4.94 -3.04
N PRO A 12 2.34 -5.24 -2.84
CA PRO A 12 1.20 -4.59 -3.48
C PRO A 12 1.11 -3.13 -3.00
N GLN A 13 0.22 -2.32 -3.59
CA GLN A 13 0.08 -0.93 -3.15
C GLN A 13 -0.22 -0.87 -1.64
N ASN A 14 0.69 -0.23 -0.91
CA ASN A 14 0.60 0.08 0.50
C ASN A 14 1.21 1.47 0.74
N LEU A 15 1.00 2.02 1.94
CA LEU A 15 1.76 3.18 2.40
C LEU A 15 2.96 2.68 3.19
N LEU A 16 4.16 2.82 2.64
CA LEU A 16 5.38 2.50 3.38
C LEU A 16 5.53 3.50 4.54
N PHE A 17 5.34 3.09 5.78
CA PHE A 17 5.40 4.02 6.91
C PHE A 17 6.77 4.73 7.01
N PRO A 18 6.83 5.98 7.50
CA PRO A 18 8.05 6.80 7.50
C PRO A 18 9.28 6.11 8.10
N GLU A 19 9.09 5.29 9.14
CA GLU A 19 10.15 4.52 9.80
C GLU A 19 10.78 3.49 8.84
N LYS A 20 9.96 2.82 8.03
CA LYS A 20 10.41 1.87 7.00
C LYS A 20 11.01 2.65 5.81
N ALA A 21 10.38 3.74 5.39
CA ALA A 21 10.84 4.59 4.30
C ALA A 21 12.24 5.18 4.55
N PHE A 22 12.51 5.65 5.78
CA PHE A 22 13.81 6.19 6.19
C PHE A 22 14.95 5.19 6.02
N LYS A 23 14.70 3.90 6.32
CA LYS A 23 15.70 2.84 6.19
C LYS A 23 15.96 2.44 4.74
N VAL A 24 14.94 2.56 3.89
CA VAL A 24 14.90 1.90 2.57
C VAL A 24 15.23 2.85 1.42
N PHE A 25 14.69 4.07 1.45
CA PHE A 25 14.92 5.06 0.40
C PHE A 25 16.39 5.46 0.17
N PRO A 26 17.30 5.39 1.16
CA PRO A 26 18.73 5.58 0.92
C PRO A 26 19.39 4.47 0.07
N LEU A 27 18.78 3.28 0.00
CA LEU A 27 19.41 2.08 -0.59
C LEU A 27 19.25 1.98 -2.11
N PHE A 28 18.32 2.72 -2.69
CA PHE A 28 18.09 2.76 -4.13
C PHE A 28 17.84 4.19 -4.61
N SER A 29 17.87 4.38 -5.92
CA SER A 29 17.69 5.70 -6.52
C SER A 29 16.24 6.15 -6.43
N GLU A 30 15.29 5.28 -6.77
CA GLU A 30 13.88 5.63 -6.94
C GLU A 30 12.93 4.49 -6.54
N SER A 31 11.81 4.85 -5.90
CA SER A 31 10.65 4.00 -5.66
C SER A 31 9.52 4.36 -6.62
N VAL A 32 8.85 3.35 -7.15
CA VAL A 32 7.70 3.48 -8.03
C VAL A 32 6.44 3.11 -7.25
N PHE A 33 5.52 4.06 -7.12
CA PHE A 33 4.26 3.90 -6.40
C PHE A 33 3.10 3.93 -7.40
N LEU A 34 2.04 3.13 -7.19
CA LEU A 34 0.84 3.26 -8.00
C LEU A 34 0.13 4.57 -7.67
N LYS A 35 -0.19 5.40 -8.68
CA LYS A 35 -0.99 6.60 -8.47
C LYS A 35 -2.45 6.25 -8.24
N LEU A 36 -2.97 6.57 -7.05
CA LEU A 36 -4.39 6.55 -6.73
C LEU A 36 -4.89 7.97 -6.43
N ALA A 37 -6.19 8.10 -6.13
CA ALA A 37 -6.83 9.41 -5.95
C ALA A 37 -6.23 10.27 -4.82
N ARG A 38 -5.59 9.67 -3.81
CA ARG A 38 -5.05 10.37 -2.65
C ARG A 38 -3.58 10.02 -2.35
N THR A 39 -2.93 9.18 -3.17
CA THR A 39 -1.56 8.72 -2.89
C THR A 39 -0.60 9.89 -2.70
N GLU A 40 -0.63 10.90 -3.58
CA GLU A 40 0.22 12.09 -3.45
C GLU A 40 -0.03 12.88 -2.14
N GLU A 41 -1.30 13.00 -1.72
CA GLU A 41 -1.67 13.68 -0.47
C GLU A 41 -1.11 12.94 0.75
N PHE A 42 -1.22 11.61 0.76
CA PHE A 42 -0.71 10.78 1.85
C PHE A 42 0.82 10.75 1.88
N VAL A 43 1.47 10.62 0.72
CA VAL A 43 2.93 10.65 0.59
C VAL A 43 3.49 11.99 1.09
N GLU A 44 2.90 13.11 0.68
CA GLU A 44 3.30 14.44 1.17
C GLU A 44 3.15 14.53 2.69
N TYR A 45 2.03 14.06 3.25
CA TYR A 45 1.82 14.09 4.70
C TYR A 45 2.84 13.25 5.48
N LEU A 46 3.08 12.01 5.02
CA LEU A 46 3.94 11.03 5.71
C LEU A 46 5.42 11.41 5.61
N TYR A 47 5.86 11.94 4.47
CA TYR A 47 7.27 12.10 4.18
C TYR A 47 7.77 13.55 4.20
N LYS A 48 6.92 14.54 4.50
CA LYS A 48 7.35 15.95 4.66
C LYS A 48 8.46 16.16 5.69
N GLU A 49 8.56 15.26 6.68
CA GLU A 49 9.52 15.35 7.79
C GLU A 49 10.79 14.52 7.54
N LEU A 50 10.89 13.83 6.39
CA LEU A 50 12.11 13.10 6.03
C LEU A 50 13.26 14.08 5.72
N PRO A 51 14.52 13.69 5.98
CA PRO A 51 15.67 14.57 5.75
C PRO A 51 16.01 14.78 4.26
N PHE A 52 15.27 14.16 3.35
CA PHE A 52 15.42 14.28 1.90
C PHE A 52 14.05 14.51 1.26
N SER A 53 14.04 15.15 0.08
CA SER A 53 12.79 15.40 -0.64
C SER A 53 12.22 14.10 -1.19
N TRP A 54 11.00 13.74 -0.76
CA TRP A 54 10.32 12.55 -1.26
C TRP A 54 10.10 12.61 -2.79
N LYS A 55 9.98 13.83 -3.36
CA LYS A 55 9.80 14.06 -4.80
C LYS A 55 10.99 13.64 -5.65
N GLU A 56 12.18 13.57 -5.04
CA GLU A 56 13.39 13.06 -5.71
C GLU A 56 13.49 11.54 -5.63
N LYS A 57 12.70 10.91 -4.75
CA LYS A 57 12.75 9.49 -4.42
C LYS A 57 11.58 8.68 -4.92
N ILE A 58 10.43 9.30 -5.17
CA ILE A 58 9.19 8.61 -5.51
C ILE A 58 8.72 9.10 -6.88
N THR A 59 8.50 8.15 -7.78
CA THR A 59 7.81 8.36 -9.05
C THR A 59 6.51 7.57 -9.05
N PHE A 60 5.46 8.16 -9.61
CA PHE A 60 4.17 7.52 -9.69
C PHE A 60 3.98 6.84 -11.04
N ILE A 61 3.58 5.57 -11.02
CA ILE A 61 3.07 4.88 -12.21
C ILE A 61 1.58 5.18 -12.35
N GLU A 62 1.21 5.71 -13.51
CA GLU A 62 -0.16 6.11 -13.83
C GLU A 62 -0.81 5.13 -14.82
N LEU A 63 -2.12 5.25 -15.00
CA LEU A 63 -2.82 4.59 -16.11
C LEU A 63 -2.42 5.24 -17.44
N LYS A 64 -2.41 4.44 -18.50
CA LYS A 64 -2.22 4.93 -19.87
C LYS A 64 -3.22 6.04 -20.18
N LYS A 65 -2.79 7.07 -20.92
CA LYS A 65 -3.58 8.26 -21.27
C LYS A 65 -4.91 7.96 -21.98
N GLU A 66 -5.02 6.79 -22.60
CA GLU A 66 -6.24 6.31 -23.27
C GLU A 66 -7.38 6.02 -22.28
N ILE A 67 -7.05 5.72 -21.02
CA ILE A 67 -7.99 5.36 -19.97
C ILE A 67 -8.33 6.64 -19.21
N LYS A 68 -9.56 7.11 -19.41
CA LYS A 68 -10.05 8.32 -18.76
C LYS A 68 -10.62 7.98 -17.39
N VAL A 69 -9.97 8.46 -16.34
CA VAL A 69 -10.46 8.37 -14.96
C VAL A 69 -10.74 9.77 -14.44
N ASP A 70 -11.96 9.99 -13.94
CA ASP A 70 -12.27 11.18 -13.15
C ASP A 70 -11.83 10.95 -11.70
N TRP A 71 -10.63 11.41 -11.37
CA TRP A 71 -10.05 11.27 -10.04
C TRP A 71 -10.87 11.98 -8.95
N ASN A 72 -11.56 13.08 -9.28
CA ASN A 72 -12.40 13.80 -8.32
C ASN A 72 -13.67 13.00 -8.01
N GLN A 73 -14.27 12.40 -9.02
CA GLN A 73 -15.40 11.49 -8.82
C GLN A 73 -14.99 10.27 -8.00
N LEU A 74 -13.86 9.64 -8.34
CA LEU A 74 -13.34 8.48 -7.61
C LEU A 74 -13.12 8.80 -6.12
N LYS A 75 -12.54 9.97 -5.82
CA LYS A 75 -12.34 10.45 -4.45
C LYS A 75 -13.65 10.53 -3.66
N ARG A 76 -14.69 11.11 -4.26
CA ARG A 76 -16.03 11.24 -3.64
C ARG A 76 -16.68 9.87 -3.40
N GLU A 77 -16.55 8.96 -4.36
CA GLU A 77 -17.10 7.61 -4.24
C GLU A 77 -16.42 6.79 -3.15
N VAL A 78 -15.08 6.91 -3.02
CA VAL A 78 -14.32 6.29 -1.92
C VAL A 78 -14.78 6.85 -0.57
N ASP A 79 -14.98 8.17 -0.46
CA ASP A 79 -15.47 8.79 0.77
C ASP A 79 -16.91 8.36 1.11
N LEU A 80 -17.79 8.28 0.11
CA LEU A 80 -19.17 7.79 0.24
C LEU A 80 -19.20 6.33 0.71
N LEU A 81 -18.39 5.46 0.12
CA LEU A 81 -18.30 4.06 0.51
C LEU A 81 -17.81 3.88 1.94
N GLU A 82 -16.87 4.73 2.38
CA GLU A 82 -16.43 4.73 3.77
C GLU A 82 -17.55 5.17 4.72
N GLU A 83 -18.31 6.21 4.36
CA GLU A 83 -19.47 6.67 5.14
C GLU A 83 -20.53 5.56 5.27
N TRP A 84 -20.87 4.90 4.17
CA TRP A 84 -21.74 3.72 4.21
C TRP A 84 -21.15 2.62 5.08
N GLY A 85 -19.86 2.32 4.93
CA GLY A 85 -19.16 1.35 5.75
C GLY A 85 -19.13 1.69 7.24
N LEU A 86 -19.29 2.97 7.62
CA LEU A 86 -19.50 3.43 9.01
C LEU A 86 -20.95 3.21 9.45
N ASN A 87 -21.89 3.55 8.59
CA ASN A 87 -23.32 3.45 8.83
C ASN A 87 -23.82 2.00 8.92
N PHE A 88 -23.11 1.02 8.36
CA PHE A 88 -23.51 -0.39 8.35
C PHE A 88 -22.78 -1.29 9.35
N ARG A 89 -22.09 -0.72 10.35
CA ARG A 89 -21.23 -1.51 11.26
C ARG A 89 -21.96 -2.31 12.32
N THR A 90 -23.19 -1.94 12.68
CA THR A 90 -23.91 -2.60 13.78
C THR A 90 -25.23 -3.22 13.33
N PRO A 91 -25.70 -4.29 14.00
CA PRO A 91 -27.02 -4.87 13.71
C PRO A 91 -28.16 -3.85 13.79
N GLU A 92 -28.08 -2.90 14.71
CA GLU A 92 -29.08 -1.84 14.89
C GLU A 92 -29.12 -0.88 13.71
N THR A 93 -27.95 -0.46 13.23
CA THR A 93 -27.88 0.44 12.07
C THR A 93 -28.27 -0.29 10.78
N LEU A 94 -27.86 -1.56 10.61
CA LEU A 94 -28.33 -2.41 9.52
C LEU A 94 -29.86 -2.55 9.51
N LYS A 95 -30.47 -2.73 10.69
CA LYS A 95 -31.93 -2.81 10.82
C LYS A 95 -32.60 -1.48 10.46
N TYR A 96 -32.01 -0.35 10.84
CA TYR A 96 -32.49 0.97 10.45
C TYR A 96 -32.43 1.18 8.93
N PHE A 97 -31.28 0.91 8.31
CA PHE A 97 -31.07 1.11 6.87
C PHE A 97 -31.76 0.06 5.99
N SER A 98 -32.15 -1.10 6.53
CA SER A 98 -33.00 -2.06 5.81
C SER A 98 -34.33 -1.44 5.33
N GLN A 99 -34.76 -0.35 5.98
CA GLN A 99 -35.95 0.42 5.60
C GLN A 99 -35.72 1.36 4.40
N PHE A 100 -34.45 1.63 4.06
CA PHE A 100 -34.01 2.53 2.98
C PHE A 100 -33.28 1.75 1.87
N LYS A 101 -33.69 0.50 1.64
CA LYS A 101 -33.04 -0.40 0.66
C LYS A 101 -32.96 0.22 -0.73
N GLU A 102 -34.01 0.91 -1.18
CA GLU A 102 -34.06 1.60 -2.47
C GLU A 102 -33.00 2.70 -2.57
N THR A 103 -32.86 3.55 -1.54
CA THR A 103 -31.83 4.60 -1.50
C THR A 103 -30.40 4.04 -1.52
N LEU A 104 -30.20 2.89 -0.87
CA LEU A 104 -28.92 2.17 -0.91
C LEU A 104 -28.65 1.62 -2.31
N GLU A 105 -29.63 0.97 -2.92
CA GLU A 105 -29.53 0.43 -4.27
C GLU A 105 -29.26 1.53 -5.31
N GLU A 106 -29.98 2.66 -5.26
CA GLU A 106 -29.75 3.83 -6.12
C GLU A 106 -28.35 4.43 -5.94
N SER A 107 -27.87 4.52 -4.69
CA SER A 107 -26.53 5.05 -4.39
C SER A 107 -25.43 4.13 -4.92
N LEU A 108 -25.64 2.81 -4.79
CA LEU A 108 -24.70 1.78 -5.25
C LEU A 108 -24.80 1.49 -6.75
N GLU A 109 -25.89 1.86 -7.44
CA GLU A 109 -26.07 1.61 -8.88
C GLU A 109 -24.99 2.34 -9.71
N SER A 110 -24.54 3.51 -9.24
CA SER A 110 -23.38 4.23 -9.81
C SER A 110 -22.03 3.50 -9.64
N LEU A 111 -21.98 2.57 -8.69
CA LEU A 111 -20.83 1.75 -8.32
C LEU A 111 -20.97 0.28 -8.75
N TYR A 112 -22.15 -0.15 -9.18
CA TYR A 112 -22.50 -1.50 -9.67
C TYR A 112 -23.67 -1.42 -10.67
N PRO A 113 -23.45 -0.91 -11.89
CA PRO A 113 -24.53 -0.81 -12.86
C PRO A 113 -24.93 -2.20 -13.38
N THR A 114 -26.24 -2.43 -13.50
CA THR A 114 -26.78 -3.65 -14.08
C THR A 114 -26.64 -3.64 -15.60
N PHE A 115 -25.70 -4.41 -16.15
CA PHE A 115 -25.49 -4.48 -17.60
C PHE A 115 -26.50 -5.42 -18.29
N ASN A 116 -27.29 -4.89 -19.23
CA ASN A 116 -28.36 -5.60 -19.94
C ASN A 116 -28.18 -5.69 -21.49
N LYS A 117 -27.03 -5.35 -22.08
CA LYS A 117 -26.76 -5.40 -23.55
C LYS A 117 -25.34 -5.84 -23.99
N ARG A 118 -25.28 -6.99 -24.70
CA ARG A 118 -24.12 -7.87 -25.00
C ARG A 118 -22.85 -7.40 -25.75
N LYS A 119 -22.72 -6.19 -26.28
CA LYS A 119 -21.50 -5.80 -27.05
C LYS A 119 -20.84 -4.48 -26.62
N GLU A 120 -21.62 -3.52 -26.16
CA GLU A 120 -21.10 -2.39 -25.37
C GLU A 120 -20.76 -2.84 -23.93
N GLU A 121 -21.26 -4.00 -23.52
CA GLU A 121 -21.02 -4.67 -22.25
C GLU A 121 -19.55 -4.94 -21.92
N GLU A 122 -18.73 -5.40 -22.87
CA GLU A 122 -17.36 -5.82 -22.54
C GLU A 122 -16.47 -4.63 -22.19
N LYS A 123 -16.51 -3.56 -23.00
CA LYS A 123 -15.76 -2.33 -22.72
C LYS A 123 -16.26 -1.65 -21.45
N LEU A 124 -17.57 -1.56 -21.26
CA LEU A 124 -18.15 -1.00 -20.04
C LEU A 124 -17.78 -1.84 -18.80
N LYS A 125 -17.78 -3.17 -18.92
CA LYS A 125 -17.37 -4.08 -17.85
C LYS A 125 -15.87 -3.94 -17.54
N GLU A 126 -15.04 -3.73 -18.54
CA GLU A 126 -13.61 -3.48 -18.37
C GLU A 126 -13.35 -2.15 -17.65
N GLU A 127 -13.96 -1.05 -18.11
CA GLU A 127 -13.92 0.26 -17.44
C GLU A 127 -14.42 0.16 -15.99
N PHE A 128 -15.46 -0.64 -15.77
CA PHE A 128 -16.01 -0.92 -14.45
C PHE A 128 -15.04 -1.67 -13.53
N GLU A 129 -14.41 -2.75 -14.01
CA GLU A 129 -13.42 -3.50 -13.22
C GLU A 129 -12.19 -2.65 -12.90
N ILE A 130 -11.76 -1.78 -13.82
CA ILE A 130 -10.69 -0.79 -13.57
C ILE A 130 -11.11 0.14 -12.44
N LYS A 131 -12.30 0.75 -12.53
CA LYS A 131 -12.83 1.66 -11.52
C LYS A 131 -12.92 0.97 -10.15
N ARG A 132 -13.47 -0.25 -10.10
CA ARG A 132 -13.58 -1.06 -8.89
C ARG A 132 -12.22 -1.37 -8.27
N ALA A 133 -11.23 -1.73 -9.10
CA ALA A 133 -9.87 -1.97 -8.64
C ALA A 133 -9.22 -0.70 -8.07
N LEU A 134 -9.42 0.46 -8.70
CA LEU A 134 -8.95 1.76 -8.19
C LEU A 134 -9.60 2.12 -6.85
N ILE A 135 -10.92 1.93 -6.71
CA ILE A 135 -11.65 2.15 -5.44
C ILE A 135 -11.09 1.24 -4.35
N LEU A 136 -10.92 -0.05 -4.64
CA LEU A 136 -10.44 -1.03 -3.67
C LEU A 136 -9.05 -0.64 -3.15
N LEU A 137 -8.11 -0.33 -4.04
CA LEU A 137 -6.77 0.07 -3.63
C LEU A 137 -6.77 1.44 -2.93
N SER A 138 -7.64 2.37 -3.33
CA SER A 138 -7.77 3.68 -2.65
C SER A 138 -8.29 3.54 -1.22
N LEU A 139 -9.28 2.66 -1.00
CA LEU A 139 -9.77 2.32 0.34
C LEU A 139 -8.67 1.63 1.17
N ALA A 140 -7.91 0.74 0.54
CA ALA A 140 -6.82 0.01 1.16
C ALA A 140 -5.69 0.94 1.61
N GLU A 141 -5.33 1.94 0.79
CA GLU A 141 -4.34 2.97 1.10
C GLU A 141 -4.82 3.90 2.22
N LYS A 142 -6.10 4.30 2.18
CA LYS A 142 -6.72 5.11 3.23
C LYS A 142 -6.79 4.38 4.57
N LEU A 143 -7.00 3.05 4.54
CA LEU A 143 -6.94 2.21 5.74
C LEU A 143 -5.52 2.20 6.32
N ASP A 144 -4.51 1.96 5.48
CA ASP A 144 -3.10 1.98 5.91
C ASP A 144 -2.73 3.32 6.55
N PHE A 145 -3.17 4.43 5.94
CA PHE A 145 -2.95 5.77 6.46
C PHE A 145 -3.58 5.97 7.85
N LYS A 146 -4.85 5.58 8.01
CA LYS A 146 -5.55 5.71 9.29
C LYS A 146 -4.94 4.83 10.38
N LEU A 147 -4.51 3.60 10.03
CA LEU A 147 -3.82 2.72 10.96
C LEU A 147 -2.52 3.36 11.45
N TYR A 148 -1.74 3.96 10.54
CA TYR A 148 -0.55 4.72 10.91
C TYR A 148 -0.88 5.90 11.84
N GLU A 149 -1.90 6.70 11.54
CA GLU A 149 -2.27 7.84 12.40
C GLU A 149 -2.70 7.39 13.81
N VAL A 150 -3.42 6.27 13.90
CA VAL A 150 -3.80 5.67 15.18
C VAL A 150 -2.56 5.18 15.92
N GLU A 151 -1.64 4.48 15.25
CA GLU A 151 -0.39 4.01 15.85
C GLU A 151 0.45 5.18 16.39
N LYS A 152 0.61 6.24 15.59
CA LYS A 152 1.30 7.46 15.97
C LYS A 152 0.66 8.10 17.21
N ALA A 153 -0.67 8.26 17.21
CA ALA A 153 -1.39 8.87 18.31
C ALA A 153 -1.30 8.04 19.61
N LEU A 154 -1.35 6.70 19.50
CA LEU A 154 -1.17 5.80 20.65
C LEU A 154 0.23 5.93 21.23
N LYS A 155 1.26 5.95 20.38
CA LYS A 155 2.66 6.14 20.81
C LYS A 155 2.88 7.49 21.48
N GLU A 156 2.29 8.56 20.95
CA GLU A 156 2.34 9.88 21.58
C GLU A 156 1.62 9.91 22.93
N MET A 157 0.49 9.23 23.06
CA MET A 157 -0.23 9.09 24.32
C MET A 157 0.57 8.31 25.36
N GLU A 158 1.18 7.20 24.95
CA GLU A 158 2.04 6.37 25.80
C GLU A 158 3.27 7.15 26.29
N ASN A 159 3.96 7.87 25.41
CA ASN A 159 5.10 8.72 25.78
C ASN A 159 4.69 9.81 26.78
N LYS A 160 3.54 10.47 26.57
CA LYS A 160 3.00 11.47 27.51
C LYS A 160 2.63 10.86 28.85
N PHE A 161 2.07 9.65 28.84
CA PHE A 161 1.73 8.93 30.06
C PHE A 161 3.00 8.62 30.87
N HIS A 162 4.03 8.05 30.23
CA HIS A 162 5.31 7.76 30.87
C HIS A 162 5.96 9.02 31.44
N GLN A 163 5.96 10.12 30.69
CA GLN A 163 6.47 11.41 31.18
C GLN A 163 5.71 11.89 32.43
N ILE A 164 4.38 11.90 32.40
CA ILE A 164 3.56 12.33 33.55
C ILE A 164 3.75 11.38 34.74
N PHE A 165 3.87 10.08 34.49
CA PHE A 165 4.06 9.08 35.52
C PHE A 165 5.43 9.24 36.22
N GLY A 166 6.51 9.40 35.45
CA GLY A 166 7.84 9.69 35.97
C GLY A 166 7.86 10.97 36.79
N GLU A 167 7.40 12.09 36.22
CA GLU A 167 7.41 13.41 36.87
C GLU A 167 6.52 13.48 38.12
N LYS A 168 5.29 12.93 38.07
CA LYS A 168 4.27 13.19 39.11
C LYS A 168 4.04 12.06 40.09
N ILE A 169 4.33 10.81 39.71
CA ILE A 169 4.04 9.64 40.53
C ILE A 169 5.32 9.08 41.13
N ILE A 170 6.36 8.88 40.31
CA ILE A 170 7.67 8.43 40.80
C ILE A 170 8.42 9.61 41.45
N GLY A 171 8.25 10.82 40.92
CA GLY A 171 8.97 12.01 41.38
C GLY A 171 10.37 12.09 40.81
N GLU A 172 10.58 11.59 39.59
CA GLU A 172 11.86 11.67 38.88
C GLU A 172 12.23 13.15 38.67
N ASP A 173 13.38 13.55 39.22
CA ASP A 173 13.99 14.87 39.04
C ASP A 173 15.38 14.74 38.38
N GLU A 174 16.10 15.85 38.23
CA GLU A 174 17.44 15.87 37.60
C GLU A 174 18.48 14.97 38.28
N THR A 175 18.19 14.43 39.47
CA THR A 175 19.07 13.55 40.24
C THR A 175 18.65 12.08 40.24
N PHE A 176 17.57 11.74 39.54
CA PHE A 176 17.01 10.39 39.52
C PHE A 176 17.87 9.43 38.68
N GLU A 177 18.44 8.40 39.30
CA GLU A 177 19.07 7.28 38.59
C GLU A 177 18.00 6.25 38.21
N ASN A 178 17.81 6.00 36.91
CA ASN A 178 16.86 5.01 36.40
C ASN A 178 17.18 3.61 36.94
N ILE A 179 16.41 3.13 37.91
CA ILE A 179 16.52 1.76 38.43
C ILE A 179 15.67 0.85 37.55
N ILE A 180 16.36 0.19 36.62
CA ILE A 180 15.88 -0.90 35.75
C ILE A 180 14.93 -0.38 34.66
N GLU A 181 15.41 -0.43 33.41
CA GLU A 181 14.56 -0.42 32.22
C GLU A 181 13.40 -1.39 32.44
N ILE A 182 12.21 -0.85 32.70
CA ILE A 182 10.99 -1.63 32.57
C ILE A 182 11.03 -2.09 31.12
N LYS A 183 11.29 -3.38 30.90
CA LYS A 183 11.15 -3.97 29.57
C LYS A 183 9.70 -3.71 29.17
N GLU A 184 9.52 -2.72 28.32
CA GLU A 184 8.24 -2.42 27.69
C GLU A 184 7.68 -3.75 27.16
N PRO A 185 6.39 -4.04 27.39
CA PRO A 185 5.76 -5.15 26.69
C PRO A 185 5.75 -4.78 25.21
N LEU A 186 6.80 -5.22 24.50
CA LEU A 186 6.94 -5.31 23.05
C LEU A 186 5.98 -4.37 22.30
N THR A 187 6.45 -3.15 22.04
CA THR A 187 5.85 -2.19 21.12
C THR A 187 5.71 -2.80 19.72
N SER A 188 4.70 -3.63 19.54
CA SER A 188 4.22 -4.12 18.25
C SER A 188 2.70 -4.06 18.25
N TYR A 189 2.12 -2.92 18.67
CA TYR A 189 0.66 -2.81 18.73
C TYR A 189 0.00 -3.03 17.36
N LEU A 190 0.72 -2.74 16.26
CA LEU A 190 0.28 -2.99 14.89
C LEU A 190 1.41 -3.46 13.93
N SER A 191 2.66 -3.54 14.39
CA SER A 191 3.84 -3.72 13.53
C SER A 191 4.10 -5.14 13.06
N GLY A 192 3.17 -6.08 13.25
CA GLY A 192 3.35 -7.50 12.90
C GLY A 192 2.23 -8.13 12.07
N GLU A 193 1.16 -7.41 11.77
CA GLU A 193 0.07 -7.95 10.95
C GLU A 193 0.32 -7.62 9.48
N GLY A 194 0.30 -8.64 8.63
CA GLY A 194 0.40 -8.46 7.18
C GLY A 194 -0.69 -7.55 6.64
N LEU A 195 -0.50 -7.04 5.42
CA LEU A 195 -1.43 -6.09 4.81
C LEU A 195 -2.88 -6.62 4.83
N PRO A 196 -3.83 -5.87 5.41
CA PRO A 196 -5.22 -6.26 5.42
C PRO A 196 -5.72 -6.52 4.00
N ASN A 197 -6.42 -7.64 3.81
CA ASN A 197 -6.99 -8.04 2.52
C ASN A 197 -5.96 -8.18 1.39
N LEU A 198 -4.75 -8.67 1.70
CA LEU A 198 -3.65 -8.87 0.75
C LEU A 198 -4.08 -9.46 -0.60
N ASN A 199 -4.87 -10.54 -0.59
CA ASN A 199 -5.37 -11.19 -1.81
C ASN A 199 -6.26 -10.28 -2.68
N LEU A 200 -7.11 -9.46 -2.05
CA LEU A 200 -7.95 -8.50 -2.77
C LEU A 200 -7.10 -7.36 -3.36
N ARG A 201 -6.09 -6.89 -2.62
CA ARG A 201 -5.13 -5.88 -3.11
C ARG A 201 -4.38 -6.41 -4.33
N ILE A 202 -3.81 -7.63 -4.24
CA ILE A 202 -3.12 -8.30 -5.35
C ILE A 202 -4.04 -8.43 -6.57
N HIS A 203 -5.28 -8.86 -6.38
CA HIS A 203 -6.24 -9.01 -7.47
C HIS A 203 -6.55 -7.68 -8.17
N ALA A 204 -6.84 -6.62 -7.40
CA ALA A 204 -7.05 -5.29 -7.95
C ALA A 204 -5.81 -4.77 -8.68
N TRP A 205 -4.61 -5.01 -8.12
CA TRP A 205 -3.34 -4.66 -8.76
C TRP A 205 -3.17 -5.37 -10.10
N LYS A 206 -3.44 -6.68 -10.18
CA LYS A 206 -3.38 -7.47 -11.43
C LYS A 206 -4.33 -6.94 -12.52
N ILE A 207 -5.52 -6.47 -12.13
CA ILE A 207 -6.44 -5.81 -13.05
C ILE A 207 -5.80 -4.54 -13.62
N LEU A 208 -5.34 -3.65 -12.74
CA LEU A 208 -4.76 -2.36 -13.14
C LEU A 208 -3.44 -2.50 -13.89
N GLY A 209 -2.61 -3.50 -13.56
CA GLY A 209 -1.29 -3.70 -14.14
C GLY A 209 -1.28 -3.80 -15.67
N LYS A 210 -2.39 -4.25 -16.28
CA LYS A 210 -2.58 -4.31 -17.74
C LYS A 210 -2.67 -2.93 -18.40
N TYR A 211 -3.06 -1.94 -17.62
CA TYR A 211 -3.48 -0.61 -18.05
C TYR A 211 -2.52 0.50 -17.61
N LEU A 212 -1.48 0.15 -16.86
CA LEU A 212 -0.45 1.09 -16.43
C LEU A 212 0.50 1.49 -17.56
N ASP A 213 0.99 2.71 -17.48
CA ASP A 213 2.02 3.26 -18.37
C ASP A 213 3.42 2.81 -17.93
N TRP A 214 3.76 1.57 -18.26
CA TRP A 214 5.06 0.97 -17.93
C TRP A 214 6.24 1.60 -18.69
N GLU A 215 5.99 2.31 -19.78
CA GLU A 215 7.04 3.01 -20.53
C GLU A 215 7.62 4.16 -19.68
N SER A 216 6.77 4.84 -18.90
CA SER A 216 7.18 5.95 -18.03
C SER A 216 8.20 5.57 -16.93
N VAL A 217 8.25 4.30 -16.53
CA VAL A 217 9.09 3.81 -15.43
C VAL A 217 10.21 2.87 -15.88
N PHE A 218 10.38 2.69 -17.19
CA PHE A 218 11.42 1.81 -17.74
C PHE A 218 12.86 2.32 -17.44
N PRO A 219 13.86 1.45 -17.19
CA PRO A 219 13.78 -0.01 -17.02
C PRO A 219 13.49 -0.39 -15.56
N LEU A 220 12.24 -0.73 -15.26
CA LEU A 220 11.82 -1.26 -13.97
C LEU A 220 11.87 -2.80 -13.98
N LYS A 221 12.66 -3.38 -13.07
CA LYS A 221 12.80 -4.84 -12.94
C LYS A 221 12.85 -5.34 -11.49
N ASN A 222 12.67 -4.45 -10.51
CA ASN A 222 12.73 -4.83 -9.10
C ASN A 222 11.44 -4.47 -8.39
N ILE A 223 11.10 -5.26 -7.37
CA ILE A 223 9.93 -5.10 -6.51
C ILE A 223 10.39 -4.92 -5.06
N LEU A 224 9.78 -3.98 -4.37
CA LEU A 224 9.82 -3.82 -2.93
C LEU A 224 8.54 -4.40 -2.32
N ILE A 225 8.67 -5.38 -1.43
CA ILE A 225 7.55 -6.01 -0.73
C ILE A 225 7.74 -5.90 0.79
N THR A 226 6.63 -5.78 1.51
CA THR A 226 6.58 -5.89 2.98
C THR A 226 6.06 -7.26 3.42
N GLU A 227 5.36 -7.97 2.53
CA GLU A 227 4.63 -9.20 2.87
C GLU A 227 5.45 -10.45 2.62
N LYS A 228 5.76 -11.18 3.68
CA LYS A 228 6.48 -12.46 3.59
C LYS A 228 5.68 -13.54 2.86
N GLU A 229 4.36 -13.56 3.03
CA GLU A 229 3.47 -14.52 2.36
C GLU A 229 3.65 -14.50 0.83
N LEU A 230 3.72 -13.29 0.24
CA LEU A 230 3.97 -13.11 -1.19
C LEU A 230 5.31 -13.70 -1.64
N LEU A 231 6.36 -13.54 -0.83
CA LEU A 231 7.67 -14.07 -1.15
C LEU A 231 7.65 -15.59 -1.18
N GLU A 232 7.05 -16.23 -0.19
CA GLU A 232 6.97 -17.69 -0.11
C GLU A 232 6.15 -18.27 -1.29
N ASP A 233 5.00 -17.65 -1.61
CA ASP A 233 4.20 -18.00 -2.80
C ASP A 233 5.02 -17.97 -4.10
N TRP A 234 5.92 -16.99 -4.25
CA TRP A 234 6.78 -16.89 -5.44
C TRP A 234 7.93 -17.89 -5.42
N LYS A 235 8.52 -18.17 -4.25
CA LYS A 235 9.57 -19.19 -4.08
C LYS A 235 9.07 -20.59 -4.47
N GLU A 236 7.80 -20.89 -4.24
CA GLU A 236 7.19 -22.16 -4.67
C GLU A 236 7.00 -22.25 -6.20
N LYS A 237 6.82 -21.10 -6.87
CA LYS A 237 6.46 -21.04 -8.31
C LYS A 237 7.65 -20.84 -9.23
N PHE A 238 8.72 -20.19 -8.76
CA PHE A 238 9.80 -19.70 -9.62
C PHE A 238 11.19 -20.01 -9.06
N PRO A 239 12.18 -20.33 -9.91
CA PRO A 239 13.57 -20.44 -9.48
C PRO A 239 14.09 -19.10 -8.97
N PHE A 240 14.86 -19.11 -7.88
CA PHE A 240 15.40 -17.90 -7.26
C PHE A 240 16.78 -18.12 -6.63
N GLU A 241 17.52 -17.03 -6.47
CA GLU A 241 18.77 -16.96 -5.71
C GLU A 241 18.64 -15.90 -4.62
N ARG A 242 18.97 -16.26 -3.37
CA ARG A 242 19.13 -15.26 -2.30
C ARG A 242 20.49 -14.58 -2.48
N LYS A 243 20.51 -13.25 -2.65
CA LYS A 243 21.76 -12.49 -2.60
C LYS A 243 22.08 -12.15 -1.14
N ASN A 244 23.34 -11.81 -0.85
CA ASN A 244 23.77 -11.49 0.51
C ASN A 244 22.84 -10.43 1.12
N PRO A 245 22.42 -10.60 2.39
CA PRO A 245 21.54 -9.64 3.05
C PRO A 245 22.16 -8.24 3.01
N LEU A 246 21.35 -7.22 2.70
CA LEU A 246 21.79 -5.83 2.74
C LEU A 246 22.00 -5.40 4.20
N ASN A 247 21.18 -5.91 5.12
CA ASN A 247 21.27 -5.80 6.58
C ASN A 247 20.37 -6.87 7.26
N GLU A 248 20.25 -6.86 8.60
CA GLU A 248 19.44 -7.84 9.36
C GLU A 248 17.93 -7.77 9.08
N GLU A 249 17.43 -6.64 8.59
CA GLU A 249 15.99 -6.39 8.38
C GLU A 249 15.57 -6.52 6.90
N MET A 250 16.53 -6.70 5.99
CA MET A 250 16.29 -6.63 4.55
C MET A 250 16.96 -7.75 3.78
N GLU A 251 16.15 -8.46 3.01
CA GLU A 251 16.58 -9.60 2.21
C GLU A 251 16.35 -9.34 0.73
N PHE A 252 17.37 -9.57 -0.10
CA PHE A 252 17.25 -9.43 -1.55
C PHE A 252 17.30 -10.80 -2.23
N TYR A 253 16.34 -11.02 -3.12
CA TYR A 253 16.17 -12.24 -3.89
C TYR A 253 16.18 -11.90 -5.38
N GLU A 254 16.86 -12.72 -6.19
CA GLU A 254 16.83 -12.62 -7.64
C GLU A 254 16.06 -13.81 -8.20
N PHE A 255 14.85 -13.54 -8.70
CA PHE A 255 14.01 -14.54 -9.34
C PHE A 255 14.36 -14.65 -10.82
N LYS A 256 14.51 -15.88 -11.33
CA LYS A 256 14.77 -16.17 -12.75
C LYS A 256 13.46 -16.12 -13.56
N VAL A 257 12.74 -15.03 -13.40
CA VAL A 257 11.47 -14.74 -14.06
C VAL A 257 11.33 -13.23 -14.24
N SER A 258 10.69 -12.80 -15.33
CA SER A 258 10.44 -11.39 -15.61
C SER A 258 9.41 -10.76 -14.67
N LEU A 259 9.50 -9.45 -14.43
CA LEU A 259 8.62 -8.71 -13.53
C LEU A 259 7.14 -8.90 -13.86
N PHE A 260 6.76 -8.79 -15.12
CA PHE A 260 5.36 -8.94 -15.52
C PHE A 260 4.81 -10.35 -15.24
N LYS A 261 5.66 -11.37 -15.35
CA LYS A 261 5.25 -12.75 -15.06
C LYS A 261 5.15 -13.00 -13.55
N ILE A 262 6.02 -12.40 -12.72
CA ILE A 262 5.88 -12.49 -11.25
C ILE A 262 4.60 -11.79 -10.77
N LEU A 263 4.24 -10.68 -11.42
CA LEU A 263 3.01 -9.93 -11.15
C LEU A 263 1.77 -10.50 -11.85
N GLU A 264 1.90 -11.56 -12.65
CA GLU A 264 0.84 -12.17 -13.47
C GLU A 264 0.12 -11.19 -14.42
N ILE A 265 0.88 -10.29 -15.04
CA ILE A 265 0.41 -9.31 -16.02
C ILE A 265 0.71 -9.84 -17.43
N PRO A 266 -0.27 -9.86 -18.36
CA PRO A 266 -0.07 -10.35 -19.73
C PRO A 266 0.99 -9.53 -20.48
N GLY A 267 2.04 -10.19 -20.96
CA GLY A 267 3.27 -9.58 -21.52
C GLY A 267 3.15 -8.87 -22.87
N ASN A 268 1.94 -8.68 -23.41
CA ASN A 268 1.75 -8.45 -24.84
C ASN A 268 2.14 -7.05 -25.34
N ASN A 269 2.47 -6.09 -24.47
CA ASN A 269 2.70 -4.68 -24.84
C ASN A 269 3.83 -3.99 -24.04
N PHE A 270 4.89 -4.71 -23.66
CA PHE A 270 5.95 -4.13 -22.83
C PHE A 270 7.28 -4.01 -23.59
N PRO A 271 8.10 -2.97 -23.31
CA PRO A 271 9.48 -2.90 -23.78
C PRO A 271 10.27 -4.14 -23.34
N GLU A 272 11.35 -4.48 -24.05
CA GLU A 272 12.17 -5.68 -23.77
C GLU A 272 12.41 -5.88 -22.27
N VAL A 273 11.77 -6.90 -21.72
CA VAL A 273 11.70 -7.11 -20.28
C VAL A 273 12.93 -7.90 -19.85
N SER A 274 13.57 -7.45 -18.77
CA SER A 274 14.57 -8.25 -18.06
C SER A 274 14.02 -9.67 -17.80
N PRO A 275 14.77 -10.74 -18.11
CA PRO A 275 14.34 -12.11 -17.84
C PRO A 275 14.33 -12.43 -16.34
N GLU A 276 14.88 -11.53 -15.52
CA GLU A 276 15.04 -11.68 -14.07
C GLU A 276 14.40 -10.51 -13.32
N THR A 277 13.92 -10.79 -12.11
CA THR A 277 13.29 -9.83 -11.20
C THR A 277 14.01 -9.81 -9.87
N GLY A 278 14.43 -8.63 -9.43
CA GLY A 278 14.89 -8.42 -8.05
C GLY A 278 13.71 -8.23 -7.10
N VAL A 279 13.70 -8.91 -5.96
CA VAL A 279 12.68 -8.76 -4.92
C VAL A 279 13.39 -8.40 -3.62
N LEU A 280 13.10 -7.20 -3.10
CA LEU A 280 13.55 -6.74 -1.79
C LEU A 280 12.41 -6.92 -0.79
N LEU A 281 12.61 -7.81 0.19
CA LEU A 281 11.70 -7.99 1.32
C LEU A 281 12.16 -7.09 2.48
N LEU A 282 11.22 -6.31 3.01
CA LEU A 282 11.38 -5.57 4.25
C LEU A 282 10.75 -6.37 5.40
N SER A 283 11.57 -7.18 6.06
CA SER A 283 11.18 -7.96 7.24
C SER A 283 11.31 -7.09 8.49
N LEU A 284 10.19 -6.49 8.89
CA LEU A 284 10.01 -5.76 10.14
C LEU A 284 8.61 -6.01 10.68
#